data_AF-A0A938BEC4-F1
#
_entry.id   AF-A0A938BEC4-F1
#
_cell.length_a   1.000
_cell.length_b   1.000
_cell.length_c   1.000
_cell.angle_alpha   90.00
_cell.angle_beta   90.00
_cell.angle_gamma   90.00
#
_symmetry.space_group_name_H-M   'P 1'
#
loop_
_entity.id
_entity.type
_entity.pdbx_description
1 polymer ?
#
loop_
_entity_poly.entity_id
_entity_poly.type
_entity_poly.pdbx_seq_one_letter_code
_entity_poly.pdbx_strand_id
1 'polypeptide(L)' 'HLDHNNCLEIIAIKGNPKDAIELADILKSIKGVKHGTLSMSSTGRDII' A
#
# COMPACT_ATOMS: atom_id res chain seq x y z
N HIS A 1 6.55 6.94 -13.69
CA HIS A 1 6.84 8.39 -13.56
C HIS A 1 5.61 9.17 -13.95
N LEU A 2 5.14 10.05 -13.06
CA LEU A 2 4.02 10.94 -13.34
C LEU A 2 4.49 12.23 -14.02
N ASP A 3 5.65 12.73 -13.60
CA ASP A 3 6.38 13.82 -14.24
C ASP A 3 7.88 13.75 -13.86
N HIS A 4 8.64 14.81 -14.12
CA HIS A 4 10.07 14.89 -13.84
C HIS A 4 10.45 14.68 -12.37
N ASN A 5 9.57 15.03 -11.43
CA ASN A 5 9.86 15.04 -10.00
C ASN A 5 8.92 14.13 -9.18
N ASN A 6 7.97 13.46 -9.84
CA ASN A 6 6.96 12.64 -9.18
C ASN A 6 6.92 11.23 -9.76
N CYS A 7 6.89 10.27 -8.85
CA CYS A 7 6.68 8.86 -9.15
C CYS A 7 5.33 8.41 -8.58
N LEU A 8 4.74 7.41 -9.24
CA LEU A 8 3.64 6.62 -8.71
C LEU A 8 4.15 5.18 -8.61
N GLU A 9 3.88 4.54 -7.49
CA GLU A 9 4.26 3.16 -7.23
C GLU A 9 3.08 2.42 -6.60
N ILE A 10 2.96 1.13 -6.91
CA ILE A 10 1.93 0.25 -6.38
C ILE A 10 2.64 -0.98 -5.81
N ILE A 11 2.33 -1.30 -4.55
CA ILE A 11 2.85 -2.48 -3.88
C ILE A 11 1.67 -3.42 -3.61
N ALA A 12 1.68 -4.58 -4.27
CA ALA A 12 0.69 -5.62 -4.07
C ALA A 12 1.21 -6.64 -3.06
N ILE A 13 0.43 -6.88 -2.00
CA ILE A 13 0.76 -7.83 -0.94
C ILE A 13 -0.41 -8.75 -0.64
N LYS A 14 -0.10 -9.96 -0.15
CA LYS A 14 -1.08 -10.93 0.35
C LYS A 14 -0.53 -11.53 1.63
N GLY A 15 -1.31 -11.46 2.71
CA GLY A 15 -0.88 -11.98 3.99
C GLY A 15 -1.79 -11.54 5.12
N ASN A 16 -1.21 -11.45 6.31
CA ASN A 16 -1.90 -10.97 7.50
C ASN A 16 -2.30 -9.50 7.32
N PRO A 17 -3.57 -9.12 7.57
CA PRO A 17 -4.01 -7.73 7.51
C PRO A 17 -3.24 -6.77 8.42
N LYS A 18 -2.75 -7.25 9.57
CA LYS A 18 -1.99 -6.41 10.51
C LYS A 18 -0.65 -5.98 9.91
N ASP A 19 0.08 -6.94 9.34
CA ASP A 19 1.38 -6.69 8.70
C ASP A 19 1.22 -5.75 7.48
N ALA A 20 0.09 -5.86 6.77
CA ALA A 20 -0.25 -4.96 5.67
C ALA A 20 -0.48 -3.51 6.14
N ILE A 21 -1.15 -3.33 7.28
CA ILE A 21 -1.36 -2.01 7.90
C ILE A 21 -0.02 -1.44 8.37
N GLU A 22 0.78 -2.23 9.08
CA GLU A 22 2.09 -1.81 9.58
C GLU A 22 3.03 -1.39 8.45
N LEU A 23 3.10 -2.18 7.37
CA LEU A 23 3.88 -1.82 6.18
C LEU A 23 3.40 -0.49 5.57
N ALA A 24 2.08 -0.30 5.44
CA ALA A 24 1.54 0.93 4.89
C ALA A 24 1.86 2.14 5.76
N ASP A 25 1.84 1.99 7.08
CA ASP A 25 2.15 3.06 8.04
C ASP A 25 3.64 3.42 8.00
N ILE A 26 4.53 2.42 7.95
CA ILE A 26 5.97 2.63 7.76
C ILE A 26 6.22 3.39 6.46
N LEU A 27 5.66 2.95 5.34
CA LEU A 27 5.86 3.60 4.04
C LEU A 27 5.36 5.04 4.02
N LYS A 28 4.17 5.32 4.58
CA LYS A 28 3.64 6.69 4.69
C LYS A 28 4.49 7.60 5.58
N SER A 29 5.20 7.03 6.56
CA SER A 29 6.06 7.80 7.47
C SER A 29 7.39 8.25 6.85
N ILE A 30 7.78 7.69 5.69
CA ILE A 30 9.05 8.00 5.03
C ILE A 30 9.03 9.44 4.51
N LYS A 31 10.02 10.23 4.92
CA LYS A 31 10.23 11.60 4.43
C LYS A 31 10.32 11.60 2.89
N GLY A 32 9.42 12.33 2.24
CA GLY A 32 9.36 12.44 0.78
C GLY A 32 8.19 11.68 0.14
N VAL A 33 7.52 10.79 0.89
CA VAL A 33 6.24 10.23 0.45
C VAL A 33 5.17 11.31 0.58
N LYS A 34 4.72 11.81 -0.57
CA LYS A 34 3.76 12.92 -0.63
C LYS A 34 2.33 12.47 -0.34
N HIS A 35 1.97 11.25 -0.75
CA HIS A 35 0.66 10.65 -0.55
C HIS A 35 0.78 9.12 -0.56
N GLY A 36 0.02 8.44 0.29
CA GLY A 36 -0.05 6.97 0.33
C GLY A 36 -1.38 6.50 0.89
N THR A 37 -2.00 5.51 0.24
CA THR A 37 -3.28 4.92 0.63
C THR A 37 -3.14 3.40 0.70
N LEU A 38 -3.77 2.79 1.70
CA LEU A 38 -3.90 1.33 1.80
C LEU A 38 -5.31 0.94 1.31
N SER A 39 -5.39 0.08 0.31
CA SER A 39 -6.63 -0.56 -0.11
C SER A 39 -6.54 -2.06 0.17
N MET A 40 -7.44 -2.55 1.02
CA MET A 40 -7.48 -3.96 1.42
C MET A 40 -8.68 -4.66 0.80
N SER A 41 -8.47 -5.90 0.37
CA SER A 41 -9.52 -6.79 -0.09
C SER A 41 -9.22 -8.22 0.38
N SER A 42 -10.26 -9.05 0.45
CA SER A 42 -10.09 -10.49 0.69
C SER A 42 -9.74 -11.21 -0.61
N THR A 43 -9.19 -12.42 -0.50
CA THR A 43 -8.97 -13.30 -1.66
C THR A 43 -10.26 -13.88 -2.24
N GLY A 44 -11.41 -13.64 -1.60
CA GLY A 44 -12.72 -14.09 -2.07
C GLY A 44 -13.01 -15.58 -1.86
N ARG A 45 -12.05 -16.38 -1.38
CA ARG A 45 -12.17 -17.84 -1.23
C ARG A 45 -13.26 -18.28 -0.25
N ASP A 46 -13.55 -17.46 0.76
CA ASP A 46 -14.51 -17.76 1.83
C ASP A 46 -15.69 -16.76 1.84
N ILE A 47 -15.94 -16.09 0.71
CA ILE A 47 -16.99 -15.04 0.56
C ILE A 47 -18.13 -15.52 -0.36
N ILE A 48 -18.00 -16.70 -0.96
CA ILE A 48 -19.01 -17.32 -1.86
C ILE A 48 -19.63 -18.56 -1.24
#